data_AF-A0AA95KI64-F1
#
_entry.id   AF-A0AA95KI64-F1
#
_cell.length_a   1.000
_cell.length_b   1.000
_cell.length_c   1.000
_cell.angle_alpha   90.00
_cell.angle_beta   90.00
_cell.angle_gamma   90.00
#
_symmetry.space_group_name_H-M   'P 1'
#
loop_
_entity.id
_entity.type
_entity.pdbx_description
1 polymer ?
#
loop_
_entity_poly.entity_id
_entity_poly.type
_entity_poly.pdbx_seq_one_letter_code
_entity_poly.pdbx_strand_id
1 'polypeptide(L)'
;MNANPMGALRPAYGYLPAFPRVPTTARKPKKRPLTYRHTDTGLIAYHHRQPVAWIVQGYHSGQLNQQPKTCHFVDVAYHRQTTHGINLETADFETVTQAVTFINGVFGGAA
;
A
#
# COMPACT_ATOMS: atom_id res chain seq x y z
N MET A 1 23.80 48.02 -19.96
CA MET A 1 22.94 47.36 -18.94
C MET A 1 22.25 46.20 -19.63
N ASN A 2 22.79 44.99 -19.51
CA ASN A 2 22.19 43.79 -20.07
C ASN A 2 21.64 42.97 -18.91
N ALA A 3 20.33 42.77 -18.90
CA ALA A 3 19.65 41.97 -17.89
C ALA A 3 20.07 40.51 -18.01
N ASN A 4 20.60 39.95 -16.93
CA ASN A 4 20.81 38.51 -16.76
C ASN A 4 19.43 37.83 -16.80
N PRO A 5 19.10 36.97 -17.77
CA PRO A 5 17.89 36.18 -17.67
C PRO A 5 18.07 35.18 -16.53
N MET A 6 17.09 35.21 -15.60
CA MET A 6 16.99 34.34 -14.44
C MET A 6 17.40 32.90 -14.76
N GLY A 7 18.32 32.37 -13.95
CA GLY A 7 18.66 30.96 -13.96
C GLY A 7 17.38 30.13 -13.81
N ALA A 8 17.04 29.39 -14.86
CA ALA A 8 16.02 28.37 -14.78
C ALA A 8 16.41 27.39 -13.67
N LEU A 9 15.57 27.31 -12.63
CA LEU A 9 15.69 26.32 -11.58
C LEU A 9 15.70 24.94 -12.25
N ARG A 10 16.86 24.28 -12.23
CA ARG A 10 16.98 22.89 -12.66
C ARG A 10 16.07 22.06 -11.76
N PRO A 11 15.16 21.23 -12.30
CA PRO A 11 14.40 20.32 -11.47
C PRO A 11 15.38 19.39 -10.75
N ALA A 12 15.41 19.46 -9.42
CA ALA A 12 16.17 18.58 -8.57
C ALA A 12 15.48 17.21 -8.50
N TYR A 13 15.37 16.52 -9.64
CA TYR A 13 14.78 15.19 -9.67
C TYR A 13 15.60 14.32 -10.61
N GLY A 14 16.48 13.52 -10.01
CA GLY A 14 16.97 12.31 -10.66
C GLY A 14 15.77 11.51 -11.15
N TYR A 15 15.87 10.99 -12.36
CA TYR A 15 14.85 10.15 -12.99
C TYR A 15 14.23 9.19 -11.98
N LEU A 16 12.89 9.26 -11.82
CA LEU A 16 12.16 8.19 -11.13
C LEU A 16 12.59 6.87 -11.79
N PRO A 17 13.00 5.85 -11.02
CA PRO A 17 13.34 4.56 -11.60
C PRO A 17 12.16 4.08 -12.43
N ALA A 18 12.44 3.56 -13.63
CA ALA A 18 11.40 3.06 -14.50
C ALA A 18 10.54 2.06 -13.72
N PHE A 19 9.23 2.33 -13.65
CA PHE A 19 8.30 1.37 -13.04
C PHE A 19 8.48 0.02 -13.72
N PRO A 20 8.67 -1.07 -12.97
CA PRO A 20 8.79 -2.39 -13.58
C PRO A 20 7.57 -2.63 -14.46
N ARG A 21 7.81 -2.91 -15.74
CA ARG A 21 6.75 -3.18 -16.71
C ARG A 21 5.94 -4.37 -16.20
N VAL A 22 4.68 -4.14 -15.87
CA VAL A 22 3.74 -5.21 -15.55
C VAL A 22 3.58 -6.06 -16.81
N PRO A 23 3.87 -7.37 -16.78
CA PRO A 23 3.66 -8.23 -17.93
C PRO A 23 2.18 -8.17 -18.35
N THR A 24 1.94 -7.78 -19.60
CA THR A 24 0.60 -7.62 -20.20
C THR A 24 -0.15 -8.95 -20.34
N THR A 25 0.51 -10.07 -20.11
CA THR A 25 -0.12 -11.39 -20.04
C THR A 25 -0.62 -11.64 -18.62
N ALA A 26 -1.93 -11.49 -18.42
CA ALA A 26 -2.63 -11.96 -17.22
C ALA A 26 -2.49 -13.49 -17.10
N ARG A 27 -1.36 -13.96 -16.56
CA ARG A 27 -1.30 -15.32 -16.02
C ARG A 27 -2.29 -15.33 -14.86
N LYS A 28 -3.36 -16.15 -14.96
CA LYS A 28 -4.18 -16.50 -13.80
C LYS A 28 -3.21 -16.87 -12.67
N PRO A 29 -3.15 -16.09 -11.57
CA PRO A 29 -2.21 -16.38 -10.50
C PRO A 29 -2.51 -17.80 -10.04
N LYS A 30 -1.50 -18.67 -10.03
CA LYS A 30 -1.62 -19.97 -9.36
C LYS A 30 -1.96 -19.64 -7.92
N LYS A 31 -3.15 -20.05 -7.44
CA LYS A 31 -3.62 -19.86 -6.07
C LYS A 31 -2.55 -20.39 -5.13
N ARG A 32 -1.82 -19.49 -4.48
CA ARG A 32 -0.79 -19.85 -3.51
C ARG A 32 -1.02 -19.01 -2.26
N PRO A 33 -0.77 -19.60 -1.09
CA PRO A 33 -0.92 -18.86 0.16
C PRO A 33 -0.03 -17.62 0.15
N LEU A 34 -0.55 -16.54 0.71
CA LEU A 34 0.22 -15.32 0.94
C LEU A 34 1.26 -15.58 2.02
N THR A 35 2.41 -14.92 1.87
CA THR A 35 3.44 -14.86 2.91
C THR A 35 3.45 -13.47 3.50
N TYR A 36 3.58 -13.38 4.83
CA TYR A 36 3.56 -12.11 5.53
C TYR A 36 4.93 -11.82 6.14
N ARG A 37 5.41 -10.58 5.98
CA ARG A 37 6.67 -10.12 6.56
C ARG A 37 6.42 -8.91 7.42
N HIS A 38 6.90 -8.96 8.67
CA HIS A 38 6.90 -7.82 9.57
C HIS A 38 7.95 -6.79 9.16
N THR A 39 7.59 -5.53 9.30
CA THR A 39 8.46 -4.35 9.14
C THR A 39 8.24 -3.42 10.33
N ASP A 40 9.08 -2.40 10.46
CA ASP A 40 8.95 -1.40 11.53
C ASP A 40 7.62 -0.62 11.46
N THR A 41 6.97 -0.63 10.30
CA THR A 41 5.76 0.12 10.01
C THR A 41 4.52 -0.74 9.82
N GLY A 42 4.62 -2.06 10.02
CA GLY A 42 3.48 -2.97 9.94
C GLY A 42 3.81 -4.33 9.32
N LEU A 43 2.85 -4.87 8.56
CA LEU A 43 2.92 -6.18 7.93
C LEU A 43 2.74 -6.06 6.42
N ILE A 44 3.71 -6.52 5.64
CA ILE A 44 3.58 -6.57 4.18
C ILE A 44 3.18 -7.98 3.77
N ALA A 45 2.06 -8.09 3.05
CA ALA A 45 1.62 -9.33 2.43
C ALA A 45 2.27 -9.46 1.04
N TYR A 46 2.81 -10.63 0.78
CA TYR A 46 3.45 -10.97 -0.48
C TYR A 46 2.73 -12.14 -1.14
N HIS A 47 2.51 -12.00 -2.44
CA HIS A 47 2.30 -13.14 -3.31
C HIS A 47 3.64 -13.41 -4.01
N HIS A 48 4.34 -14.47 -3.59
CA HIS A 48 5.74 -14.70 -3.93
C HIS A 48 6.70 -13.58 -3.48
N ARG A 49 7.32 -12.89 -4.45
CA ARG A 49 8.26 -11.80 -4.21
C ARG A 49 7.62 -10.44 -4.50
N GLN A 50 6.32 -10.43 -4.83
CA GLN A 50 5.58 -9.22 -5.14
C GLN A 50 4.75 -8.79 -3.92
N PRO A 51 4.97 -7.57 -3.38
CA PRO A 51 4.10 -7.05 -2.34
C PRO A 51 2.73 -6.75 -2.94
N VAL A 52 1.68 -7.24 -2.27
CA VAL A 52 0.29 -7.07 -2.73
C VAL A 52 -0.53 -6.19 -1.78
N ALA A 53 -0.15 -6.14 -0.51
CA ALA A 53 -0.78 -5.29 0.50
C ALA A 53 0.21 -4.91 1.61
N TRP A 54 -0.06 -3.79 2.26
CA TRP A 54 0.61 -3.33 3.46
C TRP A 54 -0.43 -3.01 4.53
N ILE A 55 -0.36 -3.73 5.65
CA ILE A 55 -1.22 -3.59 6.81
C ILE A 55 -0.45 -2.77 7.84
N VAL A 56 -0.99 -1.63 8.23
CA VAL A 56 -0.43 -0.72 9.23
C VAL A 56 -1.33 -0.76 10.45
N GLN A 57 -0.76 -1.02 11.61
CA GLN A 57 -1.45 -0.84 12.88
C GLN A 57 -0.82 0.33 13.63
N GLY A 58 -1.64 1.11 14.30
CA GLY A 58 -1.16 2.23 15.08
C GLY A 58 -2.19 2.75 16.05
N TYR A 59 -1.85 3.87 16.66
CA TYR A 59 -2.77 4.63 17.47
C TYR A 59 -2.48 6.12 17.30
N HIS A 60 -3.50 6.93 17.51
CA HIS A 60 -3.33 8.36 17.70
C HIS A 60 -4.06 8.80 18.97
N SER A 61 -3.47 9.74 19.68
CA SER A 61 -4.11 10.38 20.82
C SER A 61 -4.76 11.67 20.35
N GLY A 62 -6.06 11.78 20.57
CA GLY A 62 -6.84 12.97 20.27
C GLY A 62 -7.72 13.37 21.45
N GLN A 63 -8.63 14.32 21.20
CA GLN A 63 -9.70 14.66 22.13
C GLN A 63 -11.03 14.28 21.51
N LEU A 64 -11.85 13.54 22.26
CA LEU A 64 -13.25 13.31 21.93
C LEU A 64 -14.07 13.80 23.12
N ASN A 65 -15.04 14.68 22.89
CA ASN A 65 -15.85 15.29 23.95
C ASN A 65 -15.00 15.95 25.06
N GLN A 66 -13.94 16.67 24.68
CA GLN A 66 -12.99 17.35 25.60
C GLN A 66 -12.21 16.41 26.53
N GLN A 67 -12.26 15.10 26.30
CA GLN A 67 -11.47 14.12 27.04
C GLN A 67 -10.39 13.50 26.15
N PRO A 68 -9.16 13.30 26.65
CA PRO A 68 -8.15 12.55 25.95
C PRO A 68 -8.66 11.14 25.61
N LYS A 69 -8.61 10.79 24.33
CA LYS A 69 -8.98 9.47 23.84
C LYS A 69 -7.87 8.94 22.94
N THR A 70 -7.42 7.72 23.22
CA THR A 70 -6.57 6.96 22.31
C THR A 70 -7.44 6.19 21.36
N CYS A 71 -7.28 6.43 20.06
CA CYS A 71 -7.93 5.67 19.01
C CYS A 71 -6.88 4.74 18.39
N HIS A 72 -7.17 3.45 18.40
CA HIS A 72 -6.38 2.44 17.69
C HIS A 72 -6.94 2.27 16.28
N PHE A 73 -6.08 2.01 15.32
CA PHE A 73 -6.48 1.77 13.94
C PHE A 73 -5.67 0.61 13.33
N VAL A 74 -6.27 -0.04 12.34
CA VAL A 74 -5.62 -0.98 11.45
C VAL A 74 -6.03 -0.63 10.03
N ASP A 75 -5.11 -0.04 9.28
CA ASP A 75 -5.33 0.36 7.89
C ASP A 75 -4.59 -0.56 6.94
N VAL A 76 -5.15 -0.77 5.76
CA VAL A 76 -4.57 -1.62 4.73
C VAL A 76 -4.53 -0.87 3.42
N ALA A 77 -3.34 -0.75 2.82
CA ALA A 77 -3.17 -0.32 1.44
C ALA A 77 -2.88 -1.53 0.56
N TYR A 78 -3.62 -1.73 -0.53
CA TYR A 78 -3.48 -2.90 -1.40
C TYR A 78 -3.77 -2.56 -2.85
N HIS A 79 -3.17 -3.30 -3.78
CA HIS A 79 -3.44 -3.07 -5.20
C HIS A 79 -4.58 -3.97 -5.71
N ARG A 80 -5.52 -3.43 -6.48
CA ARG A 80 -6.57 -4.22 -7.11
C ARG A 80 -6.45 -4.14 -8.62
N GLN A 81 -6.41 -5.30 -9.27
CA GLN A 81 -6.46 -5.37 -10.73
C GLN A 81 -7.91 -5.34 -11.20
N THR A 82 -8.21 -4.44 -12.12
CA THR A 82 -9.52 -4.28 -12.76
C THR A 82 -9.38 -4.43 -14.28
N THR A 83 -10.49 -4.37 -15.01
CA THR A 83 -10.49 -4.33 -16.48
C THR A 83 -9.81 -3.08 -17.04
N HIS A 84 -9.66 -2.02 -16.24
CA HIS A 84 -9.10 -0.74 -16.65
C HIS A 84 -7.67 -0.50 -16.18
N GLY A 85 -7.07 -1.44 -15.44
CA GLY A 85 -5.70 -1.32 -14.94
C GLY A 85 -5.54 -1.76 -13.50
N ILE A 86 -4.63 -1.11 -12.77
CA ILE A 86 -4.33 -1.39 -11.37
C ILE A 86 -4.65 -0.15 -10.55
N ASN A 87 -5.50 -0.31 -9.53
CA ASN A 87 -5.80 0.71 -8.54
C ASN A 87 -5.05 0.44 -7.24
N LEU A 88 -4.66 1.48 -6.52
CA LEU A 88 -4.29 1.38 -5.11
C LEU A 88 -5.53 1.72 -4.28
N GLU A 89 -5.98 0.77 -3.47
CA GLU A 89 -7.17 0.90 -2.61
C GLU A 89 -6.75 0.85 -1.14
N THR A 90 -7.61 1.41 -0.28
CA THR A 90 -7.45 1.40 1.17
C THR A 90 -8.66 0.78 1.86
N ALA A 91 -8.46 0.11 2.99
CA ALA A 91 -9.52 -0.40 3.86
C ALA A 91 -9.08 -0.35 5.32
N ASP A 92 -10.01 -0.11 6.23
CA ASP A 92 -9.78 -0.07 7.68
C ASP A 92 -10.45 -1.26 8.39
N PHE A 93 -9.86 -1.67 9.51
CA PHE A 93 -10.31 -2.79 10.33
C PHE A 93 -10.12 -2.51 11.82
N GLU A 94 -10.85 -3.24 12.65
CA GLU A 94 -10.68 -3.17 14.11
C GLU A 94 -9.45 -3.95 14.58
N THR A 95 -9.07 -5.00 13.85
CA THR A 95 -7.96 -5.89 14.22
C THR A 95 -7.09 -6.30 13.03
N VAL A 96 -5.82 -6.59 13.30
CA VAL A 96 -4.89 -7.15 12.30
C VAL A 96 -5.40 -8.48 11.75
N THR A 97 -6.06 -9.30 12.56
CA THR A 97 -6.65 -10.58 12.12
C THR A 97 -7.74 -10.39 11.07
N GLN A 98 -8.62 -9.39 11.25
CA GLN A 98 -9.63 -9.05 10.24
C GLN A 98 -8.97 -8.57 8.95
N ALA A 99 -7.97 -7.69 9.05
CA ALA A 99 -7.20 -7.20 7.90
C ALA A 99 -6.51 -8.35 7.12
N VAL A 100 -5.86 -9.28 7.83
CA VAL A 100 -5.22 -10.47 7.25
C VAL A 100 -6.25 -11.37 6.57
N THR A 101 -7.41 -11.58 7.20
CA THR A 101 -8.50 -12.40 6.64
C THR A 101 -9.04 -11.78 5.35
N PHE A 102 -9.28 -10.47 5.35
CA PHE A 102 -9.68 -9.72 4.16
C PHE A 102 -8.66 -9.88 3.02
N ILE A 103 -7.37 -9.68 3.29
CA ILE A 103 -6.32 -9.76 2.27
C ILE A 103 -6.14 -11.19 1.73
N ASN A 104 -6.30 -12.21 2.57
CA ASN A 104 -6.37 -13.60 2.10
C ASN A 104 -7.61 -13.86 1.23
N GLY A 105 -8.76 -13.24 1.52
CA GLY A 105 -9.94 -13.30 0.66
C GLY A 105 -9.70 -12.66 -0.71
N VAL A 106 -9.02 -11.52 -0.75
CA VAL A 106 -8.73 -10.78 -1.99
C VAL A 106 -7.68 -11.48 -2.85
N PHE A 107 -6.60 -11.99 -2.25
CA PHE A 107 -5.44 -12.50 -3.02
C PHE A 107 -5.09 -13.97 -2.79
N GLY A 108 -5.51 -14.58 -1.67
CA GLY A 108 -5.18 -15.97 -1.31
C GLY A 108 -5.95 -17.01 -2.12
N GLY A 109 -7.12 -16.64 -2.66
CA GLY A 109 -8.02 -17.52 -3.39
C GLY A 109 -8.73 -18.52 -2.47
N ALA A 110 -10.03 -18.75 -2.67
CA ALA A 110 -10.71 -19.84 -1.98
C ALA A 110 -10.02 -21.18 -2.30
N ALA A 111 -9.70 -21.95 -1.26
CA ALA A 111 -9.20 -23.31 -1.36
C ALA A 111 -10.11 -24.15 -2.26
#